data_AF-A0A956SB82-F1
#
_entry.id   AF-A0A956SB82-F1
#
_cell.length_a   1.000
_cell.length_b   1.000
_cell.length_c   1.000
_cell.angle_alpha   90.00
_cell.angle_beta   90.00
_cell.angle_gamma   90.00
#
_symmetry.space_group_name_H-M   'P 1'
#
loop_
_entity.id
_entity.type
_entity.pdbx_description
1 polymer ?
#
loop_
_entity_poly.entity_id
_entity_poly.type
_entity_poly.pdbx_seq_one_letter_code
_entity_poly.pdbx_strand_id
1 'polypeptide(L)'
;GETHDRIRNHKGCFEKSIGTVKALQKAGLKDLGLACTGSKDNPGALGEVKRYAEELGVDYVCSVVHSSEVYFGDQGDMVPRDDRTRQDLIDIATRQLRSPRPKDWFRAYYTDGMIDYIDGKPRREPCTAAVRHIHVDHRGIVYPCNVLNRPLGNLNEQTWEEIEAAASTPGVLEAVSTCQIQCWMSCTVAPGMKAKPQVPARWIASRWMAGRSPRSESRG
;
A
#
# COMPACT_ATOMS: atom_id res chain seq x y z
N GLY A 1 -13.68 8.94 14.58
CA GLY A 1 -13.09 9.03 15.93
C GLY A 1 -13.09 7.68 16.62
N GLU A 2 -14.23 7.22 17.11
CA GLU A 2 -14.34 6.02 17.96
C GLU A 2 -13.73 4.75 17.36
N THR A 3 -14.02 4.42 16.10
CA THR A 3 -13.44 3.26 15.40
C THR A 3 -11.90 3.34 15.34
N HIS A 4 -11.34 4.54 15.13
CA HIS A 4 -9.89 4.74 15.10
C HIS A 4 -9.29 4.46 16.48
N ASP A 5 -9.87 5.03 17.54
CA ASP A 5 -9.40 4.83 18.91
C ASP A 5 -9.48 3.37 19.36
N ARG A 6 -10.56 2.67 18.99
CA ARG A 6 -10.74 1.23 19.25
C ARG A 6 -9.66 0.39 18.56
N ILE A 7 -9.46 0.58 17.25
CA ILE A 7 -8.47 -0.19 16.48
C ILE A 7 -7.04 0.11 16.96
N ARG A 8 -6.75 1.36 17.33
CA ARG A 8 -5.45 1.76 17.88
C ARG A 8 -5.27 1.41 19.35
N ASN A 9 -6.31 0.88 20.00
CA ASN A 9 -6.36 0.60 21.43
C ASN A 9 -5.90 1.79 22.30
N HIS A 10 -6.33 3.01 21.93
CA HIS A 10 -5.92 4.23 22.63
C HIS A 10 -7.01 5.30 22.55
N LYS A 11 -7.60 5.64 23.71
CA LYS A 11 -8.64 6.67 23.80
C LYS A 11 -8.08 8.05 23.48
N GLY A 12 -8.78 8.79 22.60
CA GLY A 12 -8.37 10.10 22.12
C GLY A 12 -7.23 10.07 21.09
N CYS A 13 -6.91 8.91 20.51
CA CYS A 13 -5.86 8.77 19.50
C CYS A 13 -6.17 9.58 18.24
N PHE A 14 -7.42 9.53 17.78
CA PHE A 14 -7.88 10.31 16.63
C PHE A 14 -7.66 11.80 16.84
N GLU A 15 -8.17 12.35 17.96
CA GLU A 15 -8.05 13.79 18.26
C GLU A 15 -6.59 14.23 18.37
N LYS A 16 -5.74 13.43 19.02
CA LYS A 16 -4.29 13.70 19.09
C LYS A 16 -3.64 13.70 17.71
N SER A 17 -3.99 12.73 16.87
CA SER A 17 -3.44 12.61 15.50
C SER A 17 -3.83 13.82 14.65
N ILE A 18 -5.09 14.25 14.69
CA ILE A 18 -5.56 15.42 13.95
C ILE A 18 -5.01 16.73 14.54
N GLY A 19 -4.86 16.80 15.87
CA GLY A 19 -4.18 17.90 16.54
C GLY A 19 -2.75 18.10 16.03
N THR A 20 -2.00 17.00 15.85
CA THR A 20 -0.67 17.03 15.24
C THR A 20 -0.70 17.55 13.81
N VAL A 21 -1.61 17.06 12.96
CA VAL A 21 -1.73 17.55 11.56
C VAL A 21 -1.96 19.06 11.53
N LYS A 22 -2.91 19.57 12.33
CA LYS A 22 -3.22 21.00 12.40
C LYS A 22 -2.05 21.83 12.93
N ALA A 23 -1.33 21.32 13.94
CA ALA A 23 -0.14 22.00 14.47
C ALA A 23 0.98 22.10 13.42
N LEU A 24 1.22 21.03 12.66
CA LEU A 24 2.20 21.02 11.57
C LEU A 24 1.80 21.95 10.42
N GLN A 25 0.52 22.02 10.07
CA GLN A 25 0.01 23.01 9.11
C GLN A 25 0.25 24.44 9.60
N LYS A 26 -0.03 24.73 10.87
CA LYS A 26 0.25 26.05 11.48
C LYS A 26 1.74 26.40 11.49
N ALA A 27 2.61 25.39 11.60
CA ALA A 27 4.06 25.54 11.49
C ALA A 27 4.55 25.70 10.03
N GLY A 28 3.64 25.66 9.05
CA GLY A 28 3.97 25.91 7.63
C GLY A 28 4.38 24.66 6.84
N LEU A 29 4.23 23.45 7.40
CA LEU A 29 4.48 22.21 6.65
C LEU A 29 3.39 21.99 5.60
N LYS A 30 3.80 21.67 4.37
CA LYS A 30 2.91 21.52 3.21
C LYS A 30 2.77 20.07 2.74
N ASP A 31 3.74 19.22 3.04
CA ASP A 31 3.72 17.80 2.67
C ASP A 31 3.19 16.97 3.84
N LEU A 32 1.87 17.01 4.00
CA LEU A 32 1.15 16.32 5.07
C LEU A 32 0.08 15.44 4.44
N GLY A 33 -0.20 14.30 5.06
CA GLY A 33 -1.26 13.43 4.60
C GLY A 33 -1.79 12.46 5.64
N LEU A 34 -3.00 11.96 5.39
CA LEU A 34 -3.61 10.90 6.18
C LEU A 34 -3.42 9.55 5.48
N ALA A 35 -3.01 8.55 6.26
CA ALA A 35 -2.97 7.16 5.82
C ALA A 35 -4.09 6.37 6.49
N CYS A 36 -4.87 5.63 5.71
CA CYS A 36 -5.89 4.71 6.23
C CYS A 36 -5.62 3.29 5.75
N THR A 37 -5.67 2.33 6.67
CA THR A 37 -5.55 0.91 6.36
C THR A 37 -6.92 0.26 6.52
N GLY A 38 -7.46 -0.28 5.42
CA GLY A 38 -8.69 -1.05 5.40
C GLY A 38 -8.49 -2.42 6.02
N SER A 39 -9.43 -2.82 6.85
CA SER A 39 -9.48 -4.08 7.59
C SER A 39 -10.93 -4.48 7.83
N LYS A 40 -11.16 -5.73 8.24
CA LYS A 40 -12.48 -6.23 8.64
C LYS A 40 -13.17 -5.36 9.71
N ASP A 41 -12.38 -4.62 10.49
CA ASP A 41 -12.85 -3.83 11.63
C ASP A 41 -13.27 -2.39 11.30
N ASN A 42 -13.04 -1.92 10.08
CA ASN A 42 -13.37 -0.56 9.66
C ASN A 42 -13.96 -0.48 8.23
N PRO A 43 -15.02 -1.28 7.93
CA PRO A 43 -15.65 -1.24 6.62
C PRO A 43 -16.23 0.16 6.33
N GLY A 44 -15.93 0.72 5.16
CA GLY A 44 -16.35 2.07 4.76
C GLY A 44 -15.43 3.21 5.24
N ALA A 45 -14.40 2.93 6.05
CA ALA A 45 -13.53 3.97 6.59
C ALA A 45 -12.57 4.55 5.54
N LEU A 46 -12.26 3.82 4.46
CA LEU A 46 -11.34 4.31 3.43
C LEU A 46 -11.93 5.51 2.69
N GLY A 47 -13.24 5.47 2.40
CA GLY A 47 -13.97 6.59 1.80
C GLY A 47 -14.12 7.77 2.75
N GLU A 48 -14.49 7.51 4.00
CA GLU A 48 -14.68 8.55 5.02
C GLU A 48 -13.38 9.32 5.32
N VAL A 49 -12.27 8.61 5.55
CA VAL A 49 -10.98 9.24 5.83
C VAL A 49 -10.46 9.99 4.62
N LYS A 50 -10.73 9.50 3.40
CA LYS A 50 -10.42 10.25 2.18
C LYS A 50 -11.11 11.60 2.15
N ARG A 51 -12.42 11.64 2.37
CA ARG A 51 -13.20 12.89 2.38
C ARG A 51 -12.68 13.84 3.46
N TYR A 52 -12.36 13.30 4.63
CA TYR A 52 -11.79 14.09 5.72
C TYR A 52 -10.41 14.68 5.39
N ALA A 53 -9.55 13.93 4.69
CA ALA A 53 -8.27 14.44 4.20
C ALA A 53 -8.46 15.59 3.19
N GLU A 54 -9.46 15.50 2.31
CA GLU A 54 -9.83 16.58 1.36
C GLU A 54 -10.30 17.84 2.11
N GLU A 55 -11.15 17.68 3.14
CA GLU A 55 -11.61 18.80 3.99
C GLU A 55 -10.46 19.49 4.74
N LEU A 56 -9.45 18.73 5.16
CA LEU A 56 -8.24 19.25 5.80
C LEU A 56 -7.21 19.84 4.81
N GLY A 57 -7.40 19.65 3.51
CA GLY A 57 -6.45 20.07 2.48
C GLY A 57 -5.11 19.34 2.55
N VAL A 58 -5.10 18.06 2.94
CA VAL A 58 -3.89 17.22 3.05
C VAL A 58 -3.95 16.04 2.07
N ASP A 59 -2.80 15.45 1.77
CA ASP A 59 -2.73 14.26 0.93
C ASP A 59 -3.42 13.06 1.61
N TYR A 60 -3.81 12.07 0.82
CA TYR A 60 -4.43 10.85 1.32
C TYR A 60 -3.78 9.63 0.72
N VAL A 61 -3.53 8.58 1.50
CA VAL A 61 -3.09 7.27 1.02
C VAL A 61 -3.93 6.19 1.70
N CYS A 62 -4.39 5.21 0.92
CA CYS A 62 -5.02 4.02 1.46
C CYS A 62 -4.13 2.79 1.27
N SER A 63 -4.25 1.86 2.20
CA SER A 63 -3.78 0.48 2.08
C SER A 63 -4.88 -0.46 2.57
N VAL A 64 -4.64 -1.75 2.42
CA VAL A 64 -5.39 -2.82 3.11
C VAL A 64 -4.42 -3.57 3.99
N VAL A 65 -4.91 -4.27 5.01
CA VAL A 65 -4.05 -5.04 5.91
C VAL A 65 -3.31 -6.15 5.16
N HIS A 66 -2.07 -6.43 5.58
CA HIS A 66 -1.22 -7.51 5.07
C HIS A 66 -0.65 -8.32 6.23
N SER A 67 -0.55 -9.64 6.10
CA SER A 67 0.21 -10.48 7.03
C SER A 67 1.71 -10.44 6.71
N SER A 68 2.55 -10.55 7.74
CA SER A 68 3.99 -10.76 7.63
C SER A 68 4.54 -11.32 8.93
N GLU A 69 5.27 -12.43 8.86
CA GLU A 69 5.98 -12.99 10.03
C GLU A 69 7.01 -12.02 10.63
N VAL A 70 7.57 -11.11 9.82
CA VAL A 70 8.67 -10.23 10.23
C VAL A 70 8.16 -8.92 10.84
N TYR A 71 7.06 -8.37 10.31
CA TYR A 71 6.64 -7.01 10.63
C TYR A 71 5.21 -6.89 11.16
N PHE A 72 4.24 -7.62 10.58
CA PHE A 72 2.81 -7.41 10.88
C PHE A 72 2.19 -8.50 11.77
N GLY A 73 2.87 -9.63 11.97
CA GLY A 73 2.26 -10.86 12.48
C GLY A 73 1.27 -11.48 11.49
N ASP A 74 0.51 -12.45 11.97
CA ASP A 74 -0.62 -12.99 11.21
C ASP A 74 -1.83 -12.06 11.32
N GLN A 75 -2.28 -11.57 10.15
CA GLN A 75 -3.41 -10.67 9.98
C GLN A 75 -4.43 -11.23 8.97
N GLY A 76 -4.38 -12.54 8.67
CA GLY A 76 -5.19 -13.13 7.61
C GLY A 76 -6.70 -12.92 7.79
N ASP A 77 -7.17 -13.04 9.03
CA ASP A 77 -8.58 -12.84 9.39
C ASP A 77 -9.04 -11.38 9.35
N MET A 78 -8.10 -10.44 9.25
CA MET A 78 -8.36 -9.00 9.20
C MET A 78 -8.50 -8.48 7.77
N VAL A 79 -8.20 -9.29 6.74
CA VAL A 79 -8.34 -8.89 5.33
C VAL A 79 -9.80 -8.52 5.04
N PRO A 80 -10.10 -7.28 4.59
CA PRO A 80 -11.47 -6.80 4.42
C PRO A 80 -12.07 -7.35 3.13
N ARG A 81 -12.83 -8.44 3.23
CA ARG A 81 -13.57 -9.05 2.10
C ARG A 81 -15.02 -8.57 2.00
N ASP A 82 -15.34 -7.43 2.57
CA ASP A 82 -16.68 -6.84 2.57
C ASP A 82 -16.92 -5.89 1.38
N ASP A 83 -18.18 -5.75 0.99
CA ASP A 83 -18.58 -4.93 -0.16
C ASP A 83 -18.34 -3.42 0.06
N ARG A 84 -18.37 -2.94 1.30
CA ARG A 84 -18.17 -1.50 1.57
C ARG A 84 -16.72 -1.11 1.33
N THR A 85 -15.77 -1.90 1.82
CA THR A 85 -14.35 -1.68 1.53
C THR A 85 -14.05 -1.79 0.04
N ARG A 86 -14.67 -2.76 -0.66
CA ARG A 86 -14.56 -2.86 -2.12
C ARG A 86 -15.09 -1.60 -2.80
N GLN A 87 -16.27 -1.12 -2.42
CA GLN A 87 -16.88 0.08 -3.00
C GLN A 87 -16.02 1.33 -2.76
N ASP A 88 -15.49 1.50 -1.55
CA ASP A 88 -14.55 2.59 -1.24
C ASP A 88 -13.36 2.59 -2.20
N LEU A 89 -12.72 1.44 -2.39
CA LEU A 89 -11.56 1.31 -3.28
C LEU A 89 -11.93 1.64 -4.74
N ILE A 90 -13.09 1.20 -5.21
CA ILE A 90 -13.60 1.52 -6.55
C ILE A 90 -13.83 3.03 -6.69
N ASP A 91 -14.48 3.66 -5.72
CA ASP A 91 -14.79 5.09 -5.76
C ASP A 91 -13.51 5.94 -5.72
N ILE A 92 -12.56 5.56 -4.86
CA ILE A 92 -11.25 6.22 -4.76
C ILE A 92 -10.50 6.09 -6.09
N ALA A 93 -10.39 4.90 -6.65
CA ALA A 93 -9.69 4.64 -7.91
C ALA A 93 -10.36 5.38 -9.09
N THR A 94 -11.70 5.44 -9.12
CA THR A 94 -12.47 6.15 -10.15
C THR A 94 -12.18 7.65 -10.11
N ARG A 95 -12.19 8.27 -8.92
CA ARG A 95 -11.84 9.70 -8.77
C ARG A 95 -10.40 9.96 -9.20
N GLN A 96 -9.47 9.08 -8.83
CA GLN A 96 -8.07 9.17 -9.21
C GLN A 96 -7.85 9.06 -10.73
N LEU A 97 -8.56 8.18 -11.44
CA LEU A 97 -8.52 8.08 -12.91
C LEU A 97 -9.09 9.31 -13.63
N ARG A 98 -10.05 9.99 -13.01
CA ARG A 98 -10.69 11.20 -13.56
C ARG A 98 -9.91 12.49 -13.25
N SER A 99 -8.96 12.44 -12.34
CA SER A 99 -8.09 13.57 -11.99
C SER A 99 -7.30 14.07 -13.21
N PRO A 100 -7.03 15.39 -13.33
CA PRO A 100 -6.14 15.91 -14.36
C PRO A 100 -4.66 15.60 -14.10
N ARG A 101 -4.29 15.12 -12.91
CA ARG A 101 -2.89 14.91 -12.52
C ARG A 101 -2.41 13.50 -12.92
N PRO A 102 -1.33 13.35 -13.73
CA PRO A 102 -0.83 12.04 -14.13
C PRO A 102 -0.49 11.10 -12.96
N LYS A 103 0.06 11.65 -11.86
CA LYS A 103 0.36 10.91 -10.63
C LYS A 103 -0.86 10.17 -10.09
N ASP A 104 -2.06 10.75 -10.19
CA ASP A 104 -3.29 10.14 -9.69
C ASP A 104 -3.70 8.91 -10.51
N TRP A 105 -3.40 8.86 -11.81
CA TRP A 105 -3.73 7.69 -12.63
C TRP A 105 -2.94 6.45 -12.21
N PHE A 106 -1.66 6.63 -11.85
CA PHE A 106 -0.85 5.55 -11.27
C PHE A 106 -1.30 5.19 -9.86
N ARG A 107 -1.79 6.15 -9.08
CA ARG A 107 -2.43 5.86 -7.79
C ARG A 107 -3.72 5.06 -7.97
N ALA A 108 -4.46 5.29 -9.05
CA ALA A 108 -5.65 4.51 -9.36
C ALA A 108 -5.30 3.07 -9.71
N TYR A 109 -4.23 2.85 -10.46
CA TYR A 109 -3.69 1.50 -10.70
C TYR A 109 -3.37 0.78 -9.39
N TYR A 110 -2.68 1.47 -8.47
CA TYR A 110 -2.37 0.96 -7.14
C TYR A 110 -3.63 0.66 -6.31
N THR A 111 -4.57 1.60 -6.26
CA THR A 111 -5.81 1.48 -5.48
C THR A 111 -6.69 0.34 -5.99
N ASP A 112 -6.84 0.23 -7.31
CA ASP A 112 -7.60 -0.84 -7.94
C ASP A 112 -6.95 -2.22 -7.76
N GLY A 113 -5.61 -2.28 -7.72
CA GLY A 113 -4.91 -3.52 -7.44
C GLY A 113 -5.07 -4.05 -6.01
N MET A 114 -5.38 -3.19 -5.04
CA MET A 114 -5.75 -3.67 -3.70
C MET A 114 -7.04 -4.51 -3.70
N ILE A 115 -7.95 -4.27 -4.66
CA ILE A 115 -9.11 -5.13 -4.85
C ILE A 115 -8.68 -6.50 -5.37
N ASP A 116 -7.67 -6.57 -6.27
CA ASP A 116 -7.12 -7.86 -6.71
C ASP A 116 -6.50 -8.63 -5.54
N TYR A 117 -5.81 -7.94 -4.62
CA TYR A 117 -5.29 -8.54 -3.40
C TYR A 117 -6.40 -9.11 -2.51
N ILE A 118 -7.45 -8.33 -2.23
CA ILE A 118 -8.60 -8.79 -1.43
C ILE A 118 -9.27 -10.02 -2.09
N ASP A 119 -9.32 -10.05 -3.42
CA ASP A 119 -9.87 -11.15 -4.23
C ASP A 119 -8.94 -12.37 -4.33
N GLY A 120 -7.73 -12.31 -3.75
CA GLY A 120 -6.74 -13.39 -3.86
C GLY A 120 -6.15 -13.58 -5.26
N LYS A 121 -6.21 -12.56 -6.12
CA LYS A 121 -5.62 -12.58 -7.46
C LYS A 121 -4.12 -12.30 -7.38
N PRO A 122 -3.32 -12.88 -8.29
CA PRO A 122 -1.89 -12.57 -8.36
C PRO A 122 -1.65 -11.10 -8.70
N ARG A 123 -0.48 -10.59 -8.31
CA ARG A 123 -0.02 -9.25 -8.70
C ARG A 123 0.07 -9.13 -10.20
N ARG A 124 -0.14 -7.90 -10.68
CA ARG A 124 -0.08 -7.56 -12.10
C ARG A 124 1.37 -7.45 -12.61
N GLU A 125 2.28 -7.07 -11.73
CA GLU A 125 3.71 -6.95 -12.01
C GLU A 125 4.56 -7.78 -11.03
N PRO A 126 5.70 -8.32 -11.49
CA PRO A 126 6.62 -9.05 -10.61
C PRO A 126 7.17 -8.18 -9.48
N CYS A 127 7.34 -8.79 -8.31
CA CYS A 127 8.00 -8.15 -7.19
C CYS A 127 9.47 -7.87 -7.51
N THR A 128 9.97 -6.72 -7.05
CA THR A 128 11.36 -6.29 -7.24
C THR A 128 12.08 -6.07 -5.89
N ALA A 129 11.58 -6.71 -4.84
CA ALA A 129 12.20 -6.78 -3.52
C ALA A 129 13.62 -7.36 -3.62
N ALA A 130 14.45 -7.08 -2.61
CA ALA A 130 15.89 -7.34 -2.57
C ALA A 130 16.73 -6.53 -3.59
N VAL A 131 16.25 -6.33 -4.82
CA VAL A 131 17.02 -5.67 -5.88
C VAL A 131 16.76 -4.16 -5.96
N ARG A 132 15.50 -3.73 -5.86
CA ARG A 132 15.11 -2.31 -6.01
C ARG A 132 14.72 -1.63 -4.71
N HIS A 133 14.44 -2.42 -3.70
CA HIS A 133 14.17 -1.96 -2.34
C HIS A 133 14.47 -3.08 -1.37
N ILE A 134 14.72 -2.69 -0.13
CA ILE A 134 14.95 -3.56 1.02
C ILE A 134 14.15 -3.03 2.21
N HIS A 135 14.02 -3.83 3.25
CA HIS A 135 13.55 -3.42 4.56
C HIS A 135 14.65 -3.64 5.59
N VAL A 136 14.90 -2.63 6.43
CA VAL A 136 15.83 -2.75 7.55
C VAL A 136 15.01 -2.65 8.83
N ASP A 137 15.12 -3.65 9.70
CA ASP A 137 14.46 -3.62 11.00
C ASP A 137 15.24 -2.79 12.03
N HIS A 138 14.64 -2.55 13.20
CA HIS A 138 15.23 -1.77 14.28
C HIS A 138 16.51 -2.38 14.87
N ARG A 139 16.83 -3.64 14.56
CA ARG A 139 18.05 -4.34 15.00
C ARG A 139 19.15 -4.31 13.94
N GLY A 140 18.90 -3.67 12.79
CA GLY A 140 19.84 -3.61 11.67
C GLY A 140 19.77 -4.82 10.72
N ILE A 141 18.83 -5.75 10.93
CA ILE A 141 18.65 -6.89 10.03
C ILE A 141 18.00 -6.41 8.73
N VAL A 142 18.60 -6.79 7.62
CA VAL A 142 18.14 -6.45 6.27
C VAL A 142 17.32 -7.60 5.69
N TYR A 143 16.16 -7.28 5.13
CA TYR A 143 15.24 -8.20 4.45
C TYR A 143 14.94 -7.71 3.03
N PRO A 144 14.50 -8.59 2.10
CA PRO A 144 14.05 -8.19 0.77
C PRO A 144 12.93 -7.16 0.81
N CYS A 145 12.02 -7.30 1.78
CA CYS A 145 10.90 -6.42 2.04
C CYS A 145 10.40 -6.67 3.48
N ASN A 146 9.43 -5.88 3.92
CA ASN A 146 8.77 -6.02 5.23
C ASN A 146 7.75 -7.17 5.29
N VAL A 147 7.87 -8.17 4.40
CA VAL A 147 6.94 -9.30 4.31
C VAL A 147 7.67 -10.62 4.42
N LEU A 148 8.62 -10.84 3.51
CA LEU A 148 9.30 -12.11 3.33
C LEU A 148 10.33 -12.32 4.44
N ASN A 149 10.15 -13.38 5.22
CA ASN A 149 11.07 -13.76 6.30
C ASN A 149 12.33 -14.45 5.75
N ARG A 150 13.17 -13.65 5.09
CA ARG A 150 14.40 -14.10 4.46
C ARG A 150 15.50 -13.07 4.71
N PRO A 151 16.18 -13.10 5.87
CA PRO A 151 17.27 -12.17 6.15
C PRO A 151 18.34 -12.21 5.05
N LEU A 152 18.81 -11.02 4.64
CA LEU A 152 19.91 -10.82 3.69
C LEU A 152 21.23 -10.58 4.43
N GLY A 153 21.16 -10.08 5.66
CA GLY A 153 22.32 -9.81 6.50
C GLY A 153 22.00 -8.84 7.64
N ASN A 154 23.03 -8.38 8.35
CA ASN A 154 22.91 -7.43 9.46
C ASN A 154 23.92 -6.29 9.29
N LEU A 155 23.44 -5.05 9.24
CA LEU A 155 24.28 -3.85 9.08
C LEU A 155 25.25 -3.62 10.25
N ASN A 156 25.02 -4.29 11.39
CA ASN A 156 25.95 -4.24 12.53
C ASN A 156 27.12 -5.23 12.40
N GLU A 157 27.06 -6.17 11.45
CA GLU A 157 27.99 -7.28 11.33
C GLU A 157 28.68 -7.34 9.96
N GLN A 158 28.02 -6.83 8.92
CA GLN A 158 28.42 -6.97 7.52
C GLN A 158 28.46 -5.62 6.82
N THR A 159 29.30 -5.51 5.78
CA THR A 159 29.28 -4.32 4.92
C THR A 159 28.05 -4.34 4.01
N TRP A 160 27.71 -3.19 3.43
CA TRP A 160 26.60 -3.12 2.48
C TRP A 160 26.82 -4.01 1.26
N GLU A 161 28.05 -4.09 0.74
CA GLU A 161 28.41 -4.88 -0.43
C GLU A 161 28.17 -6.38 -0.21
N GLU A 162 28.45 -6.88 1.00
CA GLU A 162 28.18 -8.27 1.38
C GLU A 162 26.68 -8.57 1.39
N ILE A 163 25.88 -7.65 1.95
CA ILE A 163 24.42 -7.77 2.02
C ILE A 163 23.80 -7.65 0.62
N GLU A 164 24.29 -6.73 -0.22
CA GLU A 164 23.84 -6.52 -1.59
C GLU A 164 24.15 -7.74 -2.48
N ALA A 165 25.32 -8.36 -2.30
CA ALA A 165 25.67 -9.61 -2.96
C ALA A 165 24.70 -10.73 -2.55
N ALA A 166 24.36 -10.85 -1.26
CA ALA A 166 23.40 -11.82 -0.76
C ALA A 166 21.99 -11.60 -1.35
N ALA A 167 21.57 -10.34 -1.50
CA ALA A 167 20.28 -9.93 -2.07
C ALA A 167 20.08 -10.41 -3.52
N SER A 168 21.18 -10.58 -4.26
CA SER A 168 21.17 -10.97 -5.68
C SER A 168 21.35 -12.48 -5.92
N THR A 169 21.43 -13.28 -4.84
CA THR A 169 21.59 -14.74 -4.98
C THR A 169 20.35 -15.39 -5.61
N PRO A 170 20.52 -16.46 -6.43
CA PRO A 170 19.39 -17.14 -7.07
C PRO A 170 18.28 -17.56 -6.09
N GLY A 171 18.64 -18.03 -4.90
CA GLY A 171 17.65 -18.45 -3.89
C GLY A 171 16.82 -17.29 -3.32
N VAL A 172 17.39 -16.08 -3.20
CA VAL A 172 16.62 -14.89 -2.78
C VAL A 172 15.70 -14.43 -3.90
N LEU A 173 16.21 -14.39 -5.14
CA LEU A 173 15.41 -14.00 -6.31
C LEU A 173 14.25 -14.98 -6.56
N GLU A 174 14.48 -16.27 -6.38
CA GLU A 174 13.46 -17.31 -6.45
C GLU A 174 12.40 -17.12 -5.35
N ALA A 175 12.83 -16.91 -4.10
CA ALA A 175 11.91 -16.67 -2.98
C ALA A 175 11.03 -15.41 -3.18
N VAL A 176 11.60 -14.34 -3.76
CA VAL A 176 10.85 -13.12 -4.09
C VAL A 176 9.85 -13.36 -5.23
N SER A 177 10.27 -14.07 -6.28
CA SER A 177 9.43 -14.31 -7.48
C SER A 177 8.30 -15.31 -7.23
N THR A 178 8.46 -16.24 -6.30
CA THR A 178 7.48 -17.27 -5.93
C THR A 178 6.67 -16.91 -4.68
N CYS A 179 6.80 -15.69 -4.16
CA CYS A 179 6.11 -15.25 -2.95
C CYS A 179 4.57 -15.36 -3.08
N GLN A 180 3.95 -16.16 -2.19
CA GLN A 180 2.51 -16.44 -2.24
C GLN A 180 1.64 -15.31 -1.69
N ILE A 181 2.23 -14.33 -1.00
CA ILE A 181 1.47 -13.25 -0.34
C ILE A 181 0.92 -12.26 -1.36
N GLN A 182 1.56 -12.11 -2.53
CA GLN A 182 1.07 -11.27 -3.64
C GLN A 182 0.65 -9.85 -3.18
N CYS A 183 1.43 -9.27 -2.26
CA CYS A 183 1.04 -8.05 -1.53
C CYS A 183 0.84 -6.84 -2.45
N TRP A 184 -0.01 -5.91 -2.02
CA TRP A 184 -0.22 -4.61 -2.66
C TRP A 184 0.09 -3.48 -1.69
N MET A 185 1.36 -3.36 -1.32
CA MET A 185 1.86 -2.26 -0.49
C MET A 185 2.56 -1.22 -1.35
N SER A 186 2.46 0.05 -0.97
CA SER A 186 3.10 1.15 -1.70
C SER A 186 4.61 0.94 -1.87
N CYS A 187 5.29 0.43 -0.84
CA CYS A 187 6.72 0.14 -0.86
C CYS A 187 7.12 -0.96 -1.84
N THR A 188 6.23 -1.90 -2.18
CA THR A 188 6.54 -3.02 -3.10
C THR A 188 5.98 -2.78 -4.50
N VAL A 189 4.85 -2.07 -4.63
CA VAL A 189 4.20 -1.76 -5.92
C VAL A 189 4.87 -0.57 -6.59
N ALA A 190 5.24 0.49 -5.87
CA ALA A 190 5.86 1.65 -6.50
C ALA A 190 7.21 1.33 -7.20
N PRO A 191 8.13 0.54 -6.60
CA PRO A 191 9.33 0.09 -7.32
C PRO A 191 9.01 -0.80 -8.53
N GLY A 192 8.00 -1.68 -8.42
CA GLY A 192 7.54 -2.54 -9.52
C GLY A 192 6.98 -1.74 -10.70
N MET A 193 6.14 -0.74 -10.43
CA MET A 193 5.63 0.19 -11.44
C MET A 193 6.76 0.96 -12.12
N LYS A 194 7.79 1.40 -11.36
CA LYS A 194 8.96 2.08 -11.93
C LYS A 194 9.84 1.14 -12.77
N ALA A 195 9.93 -0.14 -12.39
CA ALA A 195 10.70 -1.13 -13.12
C ALA A 195 10.03 -1.56 -14.44
N LYS A 196 8.69 -1.60 -14.47
CA LYS A 196 7.91 -1.96 -15.65
C LYS A 196 6.76 -0.96 -15.90
N PRO A 197 7.06 0.32 -16.24
CA PRO A 197 6.06 1.38 -16.37
C PRO A 197 5.01 1.11 -17.47
N GLN A 198 5.34 0.28 -18.45
CA GLN A 198 4.41 -0.17 -19.48
C GLN A 198 3.21 -0.96 -18.93
N VAL A 199 3.35 -1.63 -17.78
CA VAL A 199 2.26 -2.40 -17.17
C VAL A 199 1.14 -1.48 -16.65
N PRO A 200 1.41 -0.52 -15.74
CA PRO A 200 0.39 0.44 -15.34
C PRO A 200 -0.04 1.34 -16.49
N ALA A 201 0.85 1.73 -17.41
CA ALA A 201 0.45 2.57 -18.56
C ALA A 201 -0.56 1.88 -19.48
N ARG A 202 -0.37 0.60 -19.81
CA ARG A 202 -1.34 -0.18 -20.59
C ARG A 202 -2.67 -0.36 -19.86
N TRP A 203 -2.64 -0.57 -18.54
CA TRP A 203 -3.85 -0.62 -17.74
C TRP A 203 -4.57 0.74 -17.73
N ILE A 204 -3.88 1.86 -17.51
CA ILE A 204 -4.49 3.20 -17.52
C ILE A 204 -5.15 3.48 -18.87
N ALA A 205 -4.44 3.19 -19.97
CA ALA A 205 -4.96 3.38 -21.32
C ALA A 205 -6.24 2.54 -21.57
N SER A 206 -6.26 1.28 -21.12
CA SER A 206 -7.46 0.44 -21.26
C SER A 206 -8.64 0.94 -20.44
N ARG A 207 -8.41 1.48 -19.23
CA ARG A 207 -9.46 2.08 -18.41
C ARG A 207 -9.99 3.39 -18.98
N TRP A 208 -9.15 4.19 -19.62
CA TRP A 208 -9.62 5.38 -20.33
C TRP A 208 -10.51 5.06 -21.52
N MET A 209 -10.14 4.04 -22.30
CA MET A 209 -11.01 3.56 -23.40
C MET A 209 -12.34 3.01 -22.87
N ALA A 210 -12.36 2.44 -21.67
CA ALA A 210 -13.56 1.96 -20.99
C ALA A 210 -14.28 3.03 -20.13
N GLY A 211 -14.23 4.32 -20.53
CA GLY A 211 -15.00 5.38 -19.85
C GLY A 211 -14.40 5.87 -18.52
N ARG A 212 -13.09 5.67 -18.31
CA ARG A 212 -12.36 6.03 -17.08
C ARG A 212 -12.91 5.35 -15.81
N SER A 213 -13.35 4.11 -15.95
CA SER A 213 -13.73 3.25 -14.83
C SER A 213 -12.60 2.24 -14.50
N PRO A 214 -12.22 2.05 -13.22
CA PRO A 214 -11.17 1.10 -12.83
C PRO A 214 -11.59 -0.37 -13.01
N ARG A 215 -12.89 -0.64 -12.90
CA ARG A 215 -13.49 -1.98 -13.09
C ARG A 215 -14.57 -1.90 -14.17
N SER A 216 -14.68 -2.93 -15.00
CA SER A 216 -15.88 -3.09 -15.82
C SER A 216 -17.07 -3.30 -14.88
N GLU A 217 -18.18 -2.60 -15.09
CA GLU A 217 -19.44 -2.98 -14.45
C GLU A 217 -19.67 -4.46 -14.76
N SER A 218 -19.68 -5.30 -13.72
CA SER A 218 -20.26 -6.62 -13.86
C SER A 218 -21.72 -6.39 -14.20
N ARG A 219 -22.08 -6.55 -15.47
CA ARG A 219 -23.47 -6.83 -15.81
C ARG A 219 -23.81 -8.10 -15.04
N GLY A 220 -24.59 -7.93 -13.97
CA GLY A 220 -25.18 -9.04 -13.24
C GLY A 220 -26.06 -9.90 -14.13
#